data_AF-F8C8D6-F1
#
_entry.id   AF-F8C8D6-F1
#
_cell.length_a   1.000
_cell.length_b   1.000
_cell.length_c   1.000
_cell.angle_alpha   90.00
_cell.angle_beta   90.00
_cell.angle_gamma   90.00
#
_symmetry.space_group_name_H-M   'P 1'
#
loop_
_entity.id
_entity.type
_entity.pdbx_description
1 polymer ?
#
loop_
_entity_poly.entity_id
_entity_poly.type
_entity_poly.pdbx_seq_one_letter_code
_entity_poly.pdbx_strand_id
1 'polypeptide(L)'
;MGQLEAQSTEALIQIALEGDEDDARAWDAIRALHLRGTREVLDAAIQLLGAPSAKARGRGADILGQLGGGEPAFPAECGEALVNLLHREQAPAVLLSVGVALGHLQAPRALSALVKLASHPSAEARYGAAHGLAVLNAPEAVEALIRLSADEDRDVRDWATFGLGSMMEDVDTPRCGMRSRRGLAKRTPRFSERPWWGSRTARTRALSSPCARRFGARW
;
A
#
# COMPACT_ATOMS: atom_id res chain seq x y z
N MET A 1 -20.86 -3.83 -11.11
CA MET A 1 -19.68 -3.21 -11.76
C MET A 1 -20.04 -2.36 -12.99
N GLY A 2 -20.92 -2.79 -13.90
CA GLY A 2 -21.21 -2.04 -15.14
C GLY A 2 -21.75 -0.60 -15.01
N GLN A 3 -22.35 -0.21 -13.87
CA GLN A 3 -22.82 1.17 -13.66
C GLN A 3 -21.72 2.16 -13.26
N LEU A 4 -20.58 1.70 -12.72
CA LEU A 4 -19.45 2.58 -12.38
C LEU A 4 -18.55 2.81 -13.58
N GLU A 5 -18.39 1.78 -14.43
CA GLU A 5 -17.55 1.87 -15.64
C GLU A 5 -18.03 2.95 -16.62
N ALA A 6 -19.33 3.23 -16.65
CA ALA A 6 -19.95 4.24 -17.51
C ALA A 6 -19.89 5.69 -16.98
N GLN A 7 -19.43 5.93 -15.75
CA GLN A 7 -19.43 7.28 -15.16
C GLN A 7 -18.28 8.17 -15.68
N SER A 8 -18.34 9.48 -15.51
CA SER A 8 -17.19 10.33 -15.82
C SER A 8 -16.04 10.10 -14.82
N THR A 9 -14.81 10.48 -15.20
CA THR A 9 -13.65 10.43 -14.28
C THR A 9 -13.90 11.25 -13.03
N GLU A 10 -14.46 12.44 -13.20
CA GLU A 10 -14.84 13.34 -12.10
C GLU A 10 -15.87 12.70 -11.15
N ALA A 11 -16.90 12.04 -11.67
CA ALA A 11 -17.91 11.39 -10.85
C ALA A 11 -17.34 10.22 -10.03
N LEU A 12 -16.41 9.44 -10.62
CA LEU A 12 -15.73 8.38 -9.88
C LEU A 12 -14.82 8.93 -8.77
N ILE A 13 -14.11 10.02 -9.04
CA ILE A 13 -13.30 10.71 -8.02
C ILE A 13 -14.20 11.20 -6.89
N GLN A 14 -15.33 11.81 -7.21
CA GLN A 14 -16.27 12.30 -6.20
C GLN A 14 -16.80 11.16 -5.32
N ILE A 15 -17.19 10.02 -5.92
CA ILE A 15 -17.60 8.83 -5.17
C ILE A 15 -16.47 8.33 -4.25
N ALA A 16 -15.22 8.33 -4.72
CA ALA A 16 -14.08 7.92 -3.92
C ALA A 16 -13.78 8.87 -2.73
N LEU A 17 -14.09 10.16 -2.88
CA LEU A 17 -13.93 11.18 -1.84
C LEU A 17 -15.06 11.17 -0.81
N GLU A 18 -16.28 10.82 -1.22
CA GLU A 18 -17.44 10.73 -0.32
C GLU A 18 -17.35 9.53 0.62
N GLY A 19 -17.01 8.34 0.10
CA GLY A 19 -16.95 7.12 0.90
C GLY A 19 -15.75 7.02 1.84
N ASP A 20 -15.95 6.41 3.00
CA ASP A 20 -14.91 6.22 4.03
C ASP A 20 -13.94 5.08 3.71
N GLU A 21 -13.02 4.79 4.62
CA GLU A 21 -11.99 3.74 4.45
C GLU A 21 -12.59 2.34 4.23
N ASP A 22 -13.77 2.06 4.79
CA ASP A 22 -14.47 0.77 4.64
C ASP A 22 -15.55 0.76 3.53
N ASP A 23 -15.73 1.87 2.81
CA ASP A 23 -16.78 1.98 1.79
C ASP A 23 -16.38 1.25 0.50
N ALA A 24 -16.98 0.08 0.28
CA ALA A 24 -16.78 -0.73 -0.91
C ALA A 24 -17.06 0.04 -2.22
N ARG A 25 -18.02 0.97 -2.22
CA ARG A 25 -18.36 1.76 -3.40
C ARG A 25 -17.26 2.76 -3.76
N ALA A 26 -16.63 3.37 -2.76
CA ALA A 26 -15.48 4.25 -2.98
C ALA A 26 -14.29 3.47 -3.57
N TRP A 27 -14.01 2.27 -3.05
CA TRP A 27 -12.94 1.43 -3.58
C TRP A 27 -13.25 0.86 -4.97
N ASP A 28 -14.51 0.56 -5.26
CA ASP A 28 -14.93 0.18 -6.62
C ASP A 28 -14.74 1.33 -7.62
N ALA A 29 -14.96 2.57 -7.19
CA ALA A 29 -14.69 3.74 -8.02
C ALA A 29 -13.19 3.92 -8.30
N ILE A 30 -12.35 3.77 -7.27
CA ILE A 30 -10.89 3.79 -7.43
C ILE A 30 -10.42 2.69 -8.39
N ARG A 31 -10.95 1.46 -8.24
CA ARG A 31 -10.63 0.34 -9.14
C ARG A 31 -11.06 0.63 -10.59
N ALA A 32 -12.21 1.27 -10.78
CA ALA A 32 -12.63 1.71 -12.12
C ALA A 32 -11.67 2.77 -12.70
N LEU A 33 -11.16 3.70 -11.88
CA LEU A 33 -10.12 4.66 -12.28
C LEU A 33 -8.80 3.98 -12.63
N HIS A 34 -8.38 2.96 -11.86
CA HIS A 34 -7.20 2.16 -12.15
C HIS A 34 -7.29 1.50 -13.51
N LEU A 35 -8.41 0.84 -13.82
CA LEU A 35 -8.64 0.15 -15.09
C LEU A 35 -8.70 1.11 -16.29
N ARG A 36 -9.04 2.39 -16.09
CA ARG A 36 -9.03 3.40 -17.16
C ARG A 36 -7.62 3.74 -17.61
N GLY A 37 -6.71 3.99 -16.67
CA GLY A 37 -5.29 4.23 -16.97
C GLY A 37 -5.00 5.42 -17.91
N THR A 38 -5.91 6.39 -18.04
CA THR A 38 -5.77 7.50 -19.00
C THR A 38 -4.96 8.68 -18.43
N ARG A 39 -4.42 9.52 -19.32
CA ARG A 39 -3.75 10.79 -18.94
C ARG A 39 -4.67 11.71 -18.13
N GLU A 40 -5.97 11.72 -18.45
CA GLU A 40 -6.99 12.46 -17.69
C GLU A 40 -7.05 12.02 -16.22
N VAL A 41 -7.05 10.70 -15.96
CA VAL A 41 -7.05 10.16 -14.60
C VAL A 41 -5.74 10.50 -13.89
N LEU A 42 -4.61 10.45 -14.59
CA LEU A 42 -3.30 10.84 -14.04
C LEU A 42 -3.30 12.32 -13.63
N ASP A 43 -3.73 13.23 -14.51
CA ASP A 43 -3.79 14.66 -14.21
C ASP A 43 -4.71 14.95 -13.01
N ALA A 44 -5.89 14.34 -12.99
CA ALA A 44 -6.83 14.50 -11.90
C ALA A 44 -6.26 13.98 -10.57
N ALA A 45 -5.59 12.82 -10.58
CA ALA A 45 -4.95 12.27 -9.39
C ALA A 45 -3.76 13.12 -8.89
N ILE A 46 -2.98 13.72 -9.80
CA ILE A 46 -1.92 14.68 -9.44
C ILE A 46 -2.51 15.94 -8.80
N GLN A 47 -3.64 16.45 -9.32
CA GLN A 47 -4.35 17.57 -8.69
C GLN A 47 -4.83 17.20 -7.27
N LEU A 48 -5.32 15.98 -7.06
CA LEU A 48 -5.71 15.49 -5.74
C LEU A 48 -4.54 15.47 -4.74
N LEU A 49 -3.30 15.16 -5.17
CA LEU A 49 -2.11 15.23 -4.30
C LEU A 49 -1.82 16.67 -3.81
N GLY A 50 -2.34 17.69 -4.49
CA GLY A 50 -2.23 19.09 -4.10
C GLY A 50 -3.40 19.62 -3.26
N ALA A 51 -4.43 18.80 -3.04
CA ALA A 51 -5.67 19.25 -2.40
C ALA A 51 -5.46 19.57 -0.90
N PRO A 52 -6.24 20.52 -0.34
CA PRO A 52 -6.16 20.86 1.08
C PRO A 52 -6.59 19.69 1.98
N SER A 53 -7.53 18.86 1.52
CA SER A 53 -8.02 17.70 2.26
C SER A 53 -7.00 16.55 2.24
N ALA A 54 -6.65 16.05 3.43
CA ALA A 54 -5.80 14.86 3.56
C ALA A 54 -6.43 13.62 2.89
N LYS A 55 -7.76 13.46 3.00
CA LYS A 55 -8.49 12.38 2.32
C LYS A 55 -8.29 12.45 0.81
N ALA A 56 -8.40 13.64 0.22
CA ALA A 56 -8.18 13.83 -1.20
C ALA A 56 -6.76 13.48 -1.63
N ARG A 57 -5.74 13.91 -0.87
CA ARG A 57 -4.34 13.55 -1.15
C ARG A 57 -4.10 12.04 -1.05
N GLY A 58 -4.66 11.39 -0.04
CA GLY A 58 -4.62 9.92 0.10
C GLY A 58 -5.25 9.20 -1.09
N ARG A 59 -6.46 9.62 -1.51
CA ARG A 59 -7.14 9.05 -2.69
C ARG A 59 -6.36 9.26 -3.98
N GLY A 60 -5.72 10.42 -4.14
CA GLY A 60 -4.81 10.66 -5.26
C GLY A 60 -3.66 9.64 -5.27
N ALA A 61 -3.06 9.37 -4.11
CA ALA A 61 -1.99 8.37 -4.01
C ALA A 61 -2.49 6.95 -4.30
N ASP A 62 -3.66 6.57 -3.77
CA ASP A 62 -4.29 5.27 -4.01
C ASP A 62 -4.54 5.05 -5.52
N ILE A 63 -5.00 6.08 -6.24
CA ILE A 63 -5.23 6.03 -7.69
C ILE A 63 -3.90 5.85 -8.44
N LEU A 64 -2.88 6.65 -8.13
CA LEU A 64 -1.60 6.62 -8.84
C LEU A 64 -0.83 5.31 -8.65
N GLY A 65 -0.96 4.66 -7.48
CA GLY A 65 -0.22 3.44 -7.15
C GLY A 65 -0.52 2.26 -8.07
N GLN A 66 -1.74 2.18 -8.62
CA GLN A 66 -2.17 1.05 -9.46
C GLN A 66 -2.83 1.51 -10.77
N LEU A 67 -2.53 2.74 -11.21
CA LEU A 67 -3.05 3.27 -12.47
C LEU A 67 -2.62 2.36 -13.63
N GLY A 68 -3.58 1.90 -14.44
CA GLY A 68 -3.37 0.90 -15.50
C GLY A 68 -3.75 -0.53 -15.12
N GLY A 69 -4.24 -0.78 -13.90
CA GLY A 69 -4.99 -2.00 -13.57
C GLY A 69 -4.24 -3.32 -13.74
N GLY A 70 -2.91 -3.29 -13.64
CA GLY A 70 -2.04 -4.46 -13.81
C GLY A 70 -0.86 -4.18 -14.75
N GLU A 71 -1.04 -3.32 -15.74
CA GLU A 71 0.06 -2.76 -16.56
C GLU A 71 0.20 -1.28 -16.20
N PRO A 72 1.19 -0.90 -15.36
CA PRO A 72 1.31 0.47 -14.87
C PRO A 72 1.32 1.49 -16.00
N ALA A 73 0.34 2.40 -15.99
CA ALA A 73 0.29 3.54 -16.89
C ALA A 73 1.09 4.69 -16.28
N PHE A 74 2.00 5.28 -17.07
CA PHE A 74 2.84 6.42 -16.66
C PHE A 74 3.64 6.20 -15.35
N PRO A 75 4.27 5.03 -15.11
CA PRO A 75 4.85 4.70 -13.81
C PRO A 75 5.94 5.67 -13.34
N ALA A 76 6.68 6.27 -14.28
CA ALA A 76 7.68 7.29 -13.97
C ALA A 76 7.06 8.57 -13.40
N GLU A 77 6.00 9.09 -14.03
CA GLU A 77 5.29 10.29 -13.59
C GLU A 77 4.55 10.04 -12.26
N CYS A 78 3.87 8.89 -12.13
CA CYS A 78 3.23 8.48 -10.89
C CYS A 78 4.25 8.42 -9.74
N GLY A 79 5.39 7.76 -9.97
CA GLY A 79 6.45 7.64 -8.98
C GLY A 79 7.05 8.99 -8.57
N GLU A 80 7.31 9.87 -9.53
CA GLU A 80 7.84 11.22 -9.26
C GLU A 80 6.84 12.06 -8.44
N ALA A 81 5.56 12.05 -8.82
CA ALA A 81 4.52 12.78 -8.11
C ALA A 81 4.37 12.29 -6.66
N LEU A 82 4.41 10.97 -6.44
CA LEU A 82 4.33 10.37 -5.11
C LEU A 82 5.56 10.65 -4.26
N VAL A 83 6.77 10.60 -4.82
CA VAL A 83 8.01 10.99 -4.10
C VAL A 83 7.97 12.46 -3.71
N ASN A 84 7.49 13.34 -4.60
CA ASN A 84 7.32 14.75 -4.29
C ASN A 84 6.30 15.00 -3.17
N LEU A 85 5.20 14.23 -3.12
CA LEU A 85 4.25 14.28 -2.00
C LEU A 85 4.89 13.78 -0.70
N LEU A 86 5.62 12.66 -0.75
CA LEU A 86 6.28 12.05 0.41
C LEU A 86 7.23 13.02 1.14
N HIS A 87 7.89 13.92 0.41
CA HIS A 87 8.81 14.90 1.00
C HIS A 87 8.14 16.02 1.80
N ARG A 88 6.86 16.33 1.54
CA ARG A 88 6.15 17.48 2.13
C ARG A 88 4.93 17.09 2.97
N GLU A 89 4.46 15.86 2.85
CA GLU A 89 3.29 15.37 3.57
C GLU A 89 3.58 15.15 5.06
N GLN A 90 2.58 15.43 5.88
CA GLN A 90 2.65 15.28 7.34
C GLN A 90 1.57 14.35 7.89
N ALA A 91 0.45 14.19 7.18
CA ALA A 91 -0.65 13.35 7.61
C ALA A 91 -0.28 11.86 7.51
N PRO A 92 -0.25 11.09 8.61
CA PRO A 92 0.21 9.71 8.59
C PRO A 92 -0.63 8.77 7.70
N ALA A 93 -1.95 8.98 7.64
CA ALA A 93 -2.82 8.23 6.75
C ALA A 93 -2.46 8.44 5.26
N VAL A 94 -2.04 9.65 4.86
CA VAL A 94 -1.60 9.92 3.49
C VAL A 94 -0.24 9.31 3.23
N LEU A 95 0.68 9.38 4.21
CA LEU A 95 2.00 8.74 4.11
C LEU A 95 1.89 7.22 3.96
N LEU A 96 0.91 6.59 4.63
CA LEU A 96 0.58 5.18 4.42
C LEU A 96 0.21 4.92 2.96
N SER A 97 -0.77 5.63 2.41
CA SER A 97 -1.19 5.48 1.01
C SER A 97 -0.03 5.70 0.04
N VAL A 98 0.81 6.71 0.27
CA VAL A 98 1.98 7.00 -0.57
C VAL A 98 3.00 5.87 -0.52
N GLY A 99 3.33 5.35 0.67
CA GLY A 99 4.27 4.24 0.80
C GLY A 99 3.79 2.96 0.11
N VAL A 100 2.51 2.63 0.27
CA VAL A 100 1.85 1.51 -0.43
C VAL A 100 1.89 1.72 -1.94
N ALA A 101 1.49 2.90 -2.43
CA ALA A 101 1.48 3.24 -3.84
C ALA A 101 2.87 3.13 -4.49
N LEU A 102 3.92 3.63 -3.81
CA LEU A 102 5.31 3.51 -4.28
C LEU A 102 5.78 2.06 -4.33
N GLY A 103 5.29 1.20 -3.44
CA GLY A 103 5.50 -0.25 -3.48
C GLY A 103 4.84 -0.90 -4.69
N HIS A 104 3.59 -0.55 -5.00
CA HIS A 104 2.91 -1.07 -6.20
C HIS A 104 3.62 -0.66 -7.49
N LEU A 105 4.18 0.54 -7.54
CA LEU A 105 4.98 1.02 -8.68
C LEU A 105 6.40 0.45 -8.71
N GLN A 106 6.86 -0.20 -7.64
CA GLN A 106 8.23 -0.67 -7.44
C GLN A 106 9.28 0.42 -7.76
N ALA A 107 9.01 1.66 -7.35
CA ALA A 107 9.77 2.82 -7.78
C ALA A 107 11.15 2.91 -7.07
N PRO A 108 12.28 2.57 -7.70
CA PRO A 108 13.57 2.50 -6.99
C PRO A 108 14.07 3.86 -6.53
N ARG A 109 13.67 4.93 -7.24
CA ARG A 109 13.96 6.32 -6.87
C ARG A 109 13.36 6.73 -5.53
N ALA A 110 12.36 6.01 -5.04
CA ALA A 110 11.73 6.27 -3.75
C ALA A 110 12.49 5.69 -2.56
N LEU A 111 13.53 4.86 -2.79
CA LEU A 111 14.24 4.12 -1.75
C LEU A 111 14.66 5.01 -0.56
N SER A 112 15.40 6.09 -0.84
CA SER A 112 15.89 7.01 0.20
C SER A 112 14.74 7.64 1.01
N ALA A 113 13.67 8.05 0.33
CA ALA A 113 12.51 8.66 0.98
C ALA A 113 11.73 7.64 1.83
N LEU A 114 11.60 6.40 1.37
CA LEU A 114 10.95 5.31 2.11
C LEU A 114 11.78 4.85 3.32
N VAL A 115 13.11 4.79 3.20
CA VAL A 115 14.01 4.51 4.34
C VAL A 115 13.87 5.59 5.42
N LYS A 116 13.74 6.86 5.02
CA LYS A 116 13.45 7.95 5.96
C LYS A 116 12.07 7.75 6.62
N LEU A 117 11.06 7.40 5.83
CA LEU A 117 9.69 7.15 6.32
C LEU A 117 9.64 6.00 7.34
N ALA A 118 10.49 4.99 7.22
CA ALA A 118 10.59 3.87 8.17
C ALA A 118 10.98 4.31 9.59
N SER A 119 11.44 5.55 9.79
CA SER A 119 11.76 6.10 11.11
C SER A 119 10.70 7.09 11.62
N HIS A 120 9.54 7.17 10.96
CA HIS A 120 8.50 8.15 11.30
C HIS A 120 7.83 7.83 12.65
N PRO A 121 7.45 8.83 13.47
CA PRO A 121 6.84 8.59 14.79
C PRO A 121 5.48 7.88 14.72
N SER A 122 4.72 8.05 13.63
CA SER A 122 3.45 7.33 13.44
C SER A 122 3.65 5.92 12.87
N ALA A 123 3.05 4.93 13.50
CA ALA A 123 3.00 3.54 13.03
C ALA A 123 2.38 3.41 11.62
N GLU A 124 1.36 4.22 11.28
CA GLU A 124 0.74 4.19 9.93
C GLU A 124 1.76 4.53 8.84
N ALA A 125 2.60 5.54 9.09
CA ALA A 125 3.64 5.94 8.15
C ALA A 125 4.74 4.87 8.04
N ARG A 126 5.14 4.27 9.18
CA ARG A 126 6.11 3.16 9.18
C ARG A 126 5.58 1.92 8.46
N TYR A 127 4.28 1.65 8.58
CA TYR A 127 3.61 0.58 7.84
C TYR A 127 3.67 0.82 6.33
N GLY A 128 3.36 2.06 5.88
CA GLY A 128 3.53 2.45 4.48
C GLY A 128 4.97 2.28 4.00
N ALA A 129 5.96 2.63 4.83
CA ALA A 129 7.37 2.40 4.53
C ALA A 129 7.70 0.91 4.37
N ALA A 130 7.25 0.05 5.30
CA ALA A 130 7.44 -1.40 5.22
C ALA A 130 6.90 -1.95 3.90
N HIS A 131 5.71 -1.50 3.49
CA HIS A 131 5.09 -1.92 2.24
C HIS A 131 5.89 -1.46 1.00
N GLY A 132 6.32 -0.21 0.97
CA GLY A 132 7.13 0.32 -0.14
C GLY A 132 8.49 -0.36 -0.27
N LEU A 133 9.15 -0.65 0.86
CA LEU A 133 10.50 -1.21 0.89
C LEU A 133 10.56 -2.70 0.53
N ALA A 134 9.52 -3.47 0.85
CA ALA A 134 9.45 -4.93 0.67
C ALA A 134 9.65 -5.41 -0.78
N VAL A 135 9.60 -4.52 -1.76
CA VAL A 135 9.72 -4.83 -3.19
C VAL A 135 10.97 -4.24 -3.86
N LEU A 136 11.77 -3.44 -3.15
CA LEU A 136 12.87 -2.68 -3.75
C LEU A 136 14.21 -3.43 -3.79
N ASN A 137 14.32 -4.60 -3.14
CA ASN A 137 15.50 -5.51 -3.18
C ASN A 137 16.87 -4.82 -3.02
N ALA A 138 16.90 -3.67 -2.34
CA ALA A 138 18.11 -2.91 -2.07
C ALA A 138 18.62 -3.23 -0.66
N PRO A 139 19.95 -3.26 -0.42
CA PRO A 139 20.51 -3.49 0.92
C PRO A 139 19.93 -2.56 1.99
N GLU A 140 19.74 -1.28 1.66
CA GLU A 140 19.17 -0.28 2.55
C GLU A 140 17.69 -0.56 2.86
N ALA A 141 16.95 -1.14 1.90
CA ALA A 141 15.57 -1.57 2.13
C ALA A 141 15.53 -2.78 3.08
N VAL A 142 16.42 -3.76 2.88
CA VAL A 142 16.53 -4.92 3.75
C VAL A 142 16.89 -4.50 5.18
N GLU A 143 17.86 -3.62 5.35
CA GLU A 143 18.24 -3.11 6.68
C GLU A 143 17.09 -2.37 7.37
N ALA A 144 16.39 -1.51 6.63
CA ALA A 144 15.22 -0.82 7.15
C ALA A 144 14.10 -1.79 7.56
N LEU A 145 13.84 -2.84 6.78
CA LEU A 145 12.85 -3.88 7.09
C LEU A 145 13.28 -4.74 8.30
N ILE A 146 14.56 -5.07 8.45
CA ILE A 146 15.09 -5.75 9.63
C ILE A 146 14.79 -4.92 10.89
N ARG A 147 15.03 -3.61 10.85
CA ARG A 147 14.69 -2.73 11.96
C ARG A 147 13.17 -2.71 12.23
N LEU A 148 12.34 -2.59 11.18
CA LEU A 148 10.89 -2.58 11.30
C LEU A 148 10.30 -3.93 11.78
N SER A 149 11.00 -5.05 11.58
CA SER A 149 10.58 -6.36 12.14
C SER A 149 10.58 -6.39 13.68
N ALA A 150 11.27 -5.43 14.32
CA ALA A 150 11.30 -5.23 15.76
C ALA A 150 10.51 -3.98 16.21
N ASP A 151 9.66 -3.41 15.35
CA ASP A 151 8.84 -2.24 15.67
C ASP A 151 7.93 -2.46 16.89
N GLU A 152 7.52 -1.40 17.58
CA GLU A 152 6.57 -1.50 18.69
C GLU A 152 5.15 -1.87 18.22
N ASP A 153 4.79 -1.44 17.01
CA ASP A 153 3.48 -1.69 16.42
C ASP A 153 3.43 -3.07 15.78
N ARG A 154 2.36 -3.80 16.05
CA ARG A 154 2.21 -5.18 15.58
C ARG A 154 2.10 -5.27 14.07
N ASP A 155 1.33 -4.39 13.43
CA ASP A 155 1.05 -4.50 12.00
C ASP A 155 2.32 -4.15 11.20
N VAL A 156 3.11 -3.20 11.70
CA VAL A 156 4.43 -2.86 11.15
C VAL A 156 5.39 -4.05 11.23
N ARG A 157 5.49 -4.71 12.40
CA ARG A 157 6.34 -5.91 12.56
C ARG A 157 5.94 -7.04 11.64
N ASP A 158 4.65 -7.36 11.61
CA ASP A 158 4.11 -8.48 10.84
C ASP A 158 4.38 -8.26 9.34
N TRP A 159 4.15 -7.05 8.83
CA TRP A 159 4.40 -6.73 7.42
C TRP A 159 5.89 -6.69 7.06
N ALA A 160 6.74 -6.13 7.93
CA ALA A 160 8.18 -6.11 7.69
C ALA A 160 8.77 -7.53 7.64
N THR A 161 8.31 -8.41 8.53
CA THR A 161 8.70 -9.82 8.56
C THR A 161 8.26 -10.55 7.29
N PHE A 162 7.01 -10.31 6.84
CA PHE A 162 6.50 -10.85 5.59
C PHE A 162 7.31 -10.35 4.37
N GLY A 163 7.65 -9.06 4.34
CA GLY A 163 8.48 -8.47 3.29
C GLY A 163 9.84 -9.13 3.19
N LEU A 164 10.55 -9.29 4.31
CA LEU A 164 11.83 -10.00 4.35
C LEU A 164 11.74 -11.43 3.84
N GLY A 165 10.71 -12.18 4.26
CA GLY A 165 10.49 -13.55 3.77
C GLY A 165 10.27 -13.62 2.26
N SER A 166 9.49 -12.68 1.73
CA SER A 166 9.19 -12.60 0.28
C SER A 166 10.44 -12.27 -0.55
N MET A 167 11.37 -11.48 0.00
CA MET A 167 12.62 -11.13 -0.68
C MET A 167 13.62 -12.30 -0.70
N MET A 168 13.59 -13.18 0.31
CA MET A 168 14.50 -14.33 0.40
C MET A 168 14.11 -15.46 -0.56
N GLU A 169 12.81 -15.68 -0.83
CA GLU A 169 12.36 -16.65 -1.84
C GLU A 169 12.93 -16.35 -3.25
N ASP A 170 13.17 -15.06 -3.56
CA ASP A 170 13.81 -14.64 -4.82
C ASP A 170 15.33 -14.86 -4.83
N VAL A 171 15.99 -14.95 -3.66
CA VAL A 171 17.46 -15.12 -3.54
C VAL A 171 17.86 -16.60 -3.43
N ASP A 172 17.00 -17.46 -2.89
CA ASP A 172 17.27 -18.89 -2.66
C ASP A 172 17.08 -19.81 -3.89
N THR A 173 17.14 -19.28 -5.13
CA THR A 173 17.26 -20.12 -6.34
C THR A 173 18.71 -20.24 -6.81
N PRO A 174 19.47 -21.27 -6.37
CA PRO A 174 20.74 -21.58 -7.00
C PRO A 174 20.43 -22.17 -8.38
N ARG A 175 20.89 -21.47 -9.44
CA ARG A 175 21.27 -22.01 -10.75
C ARG A 175 20.74 -23.42 -11.06
N CYS A 176 19.44 -23.55 -11.30
CA CYS A 176 18.85 -24.71 -11.96
C CYS A 176 17.83 -24.22 -12.97
N GLY A 177 18.05 -24.62 -14.23
CA GLY A 177 17.47 -23.97 -15.39
C GLY A 177 15.96 -24.13 -15.54
N MET A 178 15.42 -23.19 -16.32
CA MET A 178 14.16 -23.22 -17.06
C MET A 178 12.85 -22.86 -16.34
N ARG A 179 12.41 -21.64 -16.68
CA ARG A 179 11.24 -21.33 -17.53
C ARG A 179 9.96 -20.88 -16.84
N SER A 180 9.69 -19.60 -17.13
CA SER A 180 8.39 -18.91 -17.24
C SER A 180 7.70 -18.48 -15.96
N ARG A 181 7.74 -17.16 -15.73
CA ARG A 181 6.61 -16.40 -15.19
C ARG A 181 5.34 -16.81 -15.94
N ARG A 182 4.53 -17.68 -15.35
CA ARG A 182 3.11 -17.91 -15.66
C ARG A 182 2.54 -18.76 -14.54
N GLY A 183 1.85 -18.11 -13.59
CA GLY A 183 0.87 -18.78 -12.75
C GLY A 183 1.22 -18.99 -11.28
N LEU A 184 1.46 -17.92 -10.51
CA LEU A 184 1.22 -17.92 -9.06
C LEU A 184 0.50 -16.64 -8.62
N ALA A 185 -0.64 -16.35 -9.27
CA ALA A 185 -1.67 -15.43 -8.75
C ALA A 185 -2.67 -16.17 -7.83
N LYS A 186 -2.33 -17.35 -7.30
CA LYS A 186 -3.30 -18.20 -6.57
C LYS A 186 -2.65 -18.93 -5.41
N ARG A 187 -2.20 -18.21 -4.40
CA ARG A 187 -2.06 -18.68 -3.01
C ARG A 187 -1.71 -17.51 -2.09
N THR A 188 -2.59 -16.51 -2.10
CA THR A 188 -2.87 -15.83 -0.82
C THR A 188 -3.36 -16.92 0.14
N PRO A 189 -2.89 -16.96 1.41
CA PRO A 189 -3.56 -17.78 2.41
C PRO A 189 -5.04 -17.39 2.38
N ARG A 190 -5.95 -18.36 2.56
CA ARG A 190 -7.41 -18.15 2.50
C ARG A 190 -7.84 -17.28 3.69
N PHE A 191 -7.53 -15.99 3.61
CA PHE A 191 -8.03 -14.88 4.39
C PHE A 191 -9.06 -14.20 3.48
N SER A 192 -10.27 -14.03 4.03
CA SER A 192 -11.48 -13.60 3.33
C SER A 192 -11.24 -12.46 2.32
N GLU A 193 -11.90 -12.56 1.16
CA GLU A 193 -11.93 -11.62 0.02
C GLU A 193 -12.47 -10.21 0.37
N ARG A 194 -11.87 -9.52 1.33
CA ARG A 194 -12.17 -8.13 1.69
C ARG A 194 -10.87 -7.33 1.71
N PRO A 195 -10.83 -6.12 1.11
CA PRO A 195 -9.68 -5.24 1.21
C PRO A 195 -9.46 -4.85 2.68
N TRP A 196 -8.36 -5.27 3.28
CA TRP A 196 -7.97 -4.94 4.65
C TRP A 196 -7.34 -3.54 4.66
N TRP A 197 -8.12 -2.52 4.31
CA TRP A 197 -7.77 -1.14 4.65
C TRP A 197 -8.06 -0.96 6.14
N GLY A 198 -7.14 -0.34 6.86
CA GLY A 198 -7.06 -0.35 8.32
C GLY A 198 -8.37 -0.09 9.05
N SER A 199 -9.05 -1.14 9.48
CA SER A 199 -10.21 -1.02 10.36
C SER A 199 -9.72 -0.65 11.77
N ARG A 200 -9.67 0.65 12.08
CA ARG A 200 -9.45 1.22 13.43
C ARG A 200 -10.43 0.70 14.50
N THR A 201 -11.43 -0.11 14.15
CA THR A 201 -12.49 -0.62 15.02
C THR A 201 -12.23 -2.01 15.65
N ALA A 202 -11.11 -2.67 15.37
CA ALA A 202 -10.74 -3.91 16.09
C ALA A 202 -10.24 -3.68 17.53
N ARG A 203 -10.34 -2.45 18.06
CA ARG A 203 -9.85 -2.08 19.40
C ARG A 203 -10.87 -2.28 20.54
N THR A 204 -12.10 -2.75 20.29
CA THR A 204 -13.13 -2.94 21.35
C THR A 204 -13.90 -4.28 21.36
N ARG A 205 -13.50 -5.30 20.59
CA ARG A 205 -14.08 -6.66 20.73
C ARG A 205 -13.02 -7.76 20.80
N ALA A 206 -12.11 -7.66 21.76
CA ALA A 206 -11.24 -8.77 22.15
C ALA A 206 -11.18 -8.96 23.69
N LEU A 207 -12.27 -8.62 24.39
CA LEU A 207 -12.48 -8.95 25.80
C LEU A 207 -13.74 -9.80 25.98
N SER A 208 -13.91 -10.84 25.16
CA SER A 208 -14.94 -11.88 25.41
C SER A 208 -14.83 -12.99 24.38
N SER A 209 -13.80 -13.84 24.45
CA SER A 209 -13.86 -15.21 23.91
C SER A 209 -12.80 -16.12 24.52
N PRO A 210 -13.10 -17.43 24.70
CA PRO A 210 -12.63 -18.21 25.85
C PRO A 210 -11.31 -18.97 25.65
N CYS A 211 -10.45 -18.57 24.70
CA CYS A 211 -9.19 -19.28 24.42
C CYS A 211 -7.97 -18.78 25.23
N ALA A 212 -8.11 -17.71 26.02
CA ALA A 212 -7.02 -17.12 26.80
C ALA A 212 -6.76 -17.82 28.15
N ARG A 213 -6.80 -19.15 28.21
CA ARG A 213 -6.30 -19.91 29.38
C ARG A 213 -5.46 -21.11 28.96
N ARG A 214 -4.22 -20.84 28.58
CA ARG A 214 -3.11 -21.76 28.83
C ARG A 214 -1.78 -20.99 28.85
N PHE A 215 -1.53 -20.34 29.99
CA PHE A 215 -0.24 -19.76 30.38
C PHE A 215 0.89 -20.81 30.31
N GLY A 216 2.16 -20.46 30.08
CA GLY A 216 2.76 -19.13 29.92
C GLY A 216 4.28 -19.16 30.05
N ALA A 217 4.90 -17.98 29.88
CA ALA A 217 6.20 -17.53 30.40
C ALA A 217 6.38 -16.09 29.84
N ARG A 218 6.31 -15.02 30.65
CA ARG A 218 7.39 -14.43 31.47
C ARG A 218 8.69 -14.19 30.68
N TRP A 219 8.70 -13.16 29.83
CA TRP A 219 9.33 -11.84 30.01
C TRP A 219 9.47 -11.20 28.62
#